data_AF-A0A1V0HZ90-F1
#
_entry.id   AF-A0A1V0HZ90-F1
#
_cell.length_a   1.000
_cell.length_b   1.000
_cell.length_c   1.000
_cell.angle_alpha   90.00
_cell.angle_beta   90.00
_cell.angle_gamma   90.00
#
_symmetry.space_group_name_H-M   'P 1'
#
loop_
_entity.id
_entity.type
_entity.pdbx_description
1 polymer ?
#
loop_
_entity_poly.entity_id
_entity_poly.type
_entity_poly.pdbx_seq_one_letter_code
_entity_poly.pdbx_strand_id
1 'polypeptide(L)'
;MSAPDTVIMADWSARSGHSPARPTADAIWIAVARRDETTVTAYFRSRTGAEAALADLLDEECRAGRRVLLGVDFAFGYPAGFAGALTGTASARAVWAWLAARLEDGPDNRNSRFELADAINAALPGGGPFWGCPAARAARLGSLSATRPEGTVFAPHRRVERMLRERGGPGQAVKSVWQLYGAGAVGSQVLVGLPMLHRLAGRFGAALSVWPFEPVEAPVTLAEIYPAMIGPEVAGALAARPGQILDEVQMRLMAEAVLAAEEEGELDALLAAPCVPELAEEAWILGAVAPGRLRTLAGLSRTCR
;
A
#
# COMPACT_ATOMS: atom_id res chain seq x y z
N MET A 1 -23.15 -4.31 0.75
CA MET A 1 -22.25 -4.16 1.92
C MET A 1 -22.76 -3.02 2.77
N SER A 2 -22.50 -2.99 4.07
CA SER A 2 -22.76 -1.76 4.84
C SER A 2 -21.63 -0.76 4.61
N ALA A 3 -22.01 0.45 4.19
CA ALA A 3 -21.15 1.59 3.88
C ALA A 3 -20.05 1.84 4.93
N PRO A 4 -18.80 2.16 4.55
CA PRO A 4 -17.87 2.81 5.47
C PRO A 4 -18.36 4.21 5.84
N ASP A 5 -18.34 4.54 7.13
CA ASP A 5 -18.57 5.88 7.65
C ASP A 5 -17.28 6.73 7.60
N THR A 6 -16.14 6.05 7.69
CA THR A 6 -14.80 6.64 7.72
C THR A 6 -13.92 6.00 6.66
N VAL A 7 -13.30 6.83 5.84
CA VAL A 7 -12.31 6.42 4.83
C VAL A 7 -10.96 6.96 5.23
N ILE A 8 -9.98 6.07 5.39
CA ILE A 8 -8.61 6.40 5.74
C ILE A 8 -7.71 6.01 4.57
N MET A 9 -6.80 6.89 4.16
CA MET A 9 -5.79 6.61 3.14
C MET A 9 -4.41 6.91 3.69
N ALA A 10 -3.50 5.93 3.59
CA ALA A 10 -2.17 6.02 4.15
C ALA A 10 -1.09 5.77 3.09
N ASP A 11 -0.21 6.75 2.90
CA ASP A 11 1.05 6.58 2.18
C ASP A 11 2.12 6.10 3.17
N TRP A 12 2.85 5.04 2.81
CA TRP A 12 3.80 4.39 3.70
C TRP A 12 5.23 4.60 3.23
N SER A 13 6.15 4.91 4.16
CA SER A 13 7.55 5.16 3.79
C SER A 13 8.48 4.05 4.28
N ALA A 14 9.32 3.57 3.37
CA ALA A 14 10.44 2.67 3.68
C ALA A 14 11.74 3.40 4.03
N ARG A 15 11.71 4.73 4.24
CA ARG A 15 12.89 5.50 4.65
C ARG A 15 13.53 4.84 5.86
N SER A 16 14.86 4.69 5.81
CA SER A 16 15.66 4.31 6.98
C SER A 16 16.03 5.58 7.74
N GLY A 17 15.63 5.66 9.00
CA GLY A 17 15.68 6.90 9.77
C GLY A 17 14.34 7.65 9.78
N HIS A 18 14.15 8.49 10.79
CA HIS A 18 12.97 9.37 10.85
C HIS A 18 12.96 10.36 9.69
N SER A 19 11.77 10.64 9.18
CA SER A 19 11.58 11.79 8.30
C SER A 19 11.83 13.10 9.06
N PRO A 20 12.15 14.20 8.35
CA PRO A 20 12.40 15.52 8.95
C PRO A 20 11.31 15.98 9.94
N ALA A 21 11.64 16.90 10.84
CA ALA A 21 10.66 17.45 11.78
C ALA A 21 9.56 18.24 11.06
N ARG A 22 9.92 18.99 10.02
CA ARG A 22 8.97 19.69 9.15
C ARG A 22 8.29 18.68 8.21
N PRO A 23 6.96 18.77 8.00
CA PRO A 23 6.27 17.97 6.99
C PRO A 23 6.93 18.13 5.63
N THR A 24 7.13 17.00 4.94
CA THR A 24 7.84 16.93 3.66
C THR A 24 7.30 15.76 2.83
N ALA A 25 7.71 15.69 1.57
CA ALA A 25 7.44 14.55 0.70
C ALA A 25 8.33 13.34 1.07
N ASP A 26 8.03 12.19 0.47
CA ASP A 26 8.67 10.89 0.72
C ASP A 26 8.59 10.48 2.21
N ALA A 27 7.43 10.69 2.82
CA ALA A 27 7.16 10.41 4.23
C ALA A 27 5.78 9.79 4.44
N ILE A 28 5.43 9.45 5.68
CA ILE A 28 4.14 8.83 5.96
C ILE A 28 3.09 9.93 6.10
N TRP A 29 2.05 9.83 5.29
CA TRP A 29 0.89 10.71 5.33
C TRP A 29 -0.38 9.89 5.48
N ILE A 30 -1.26 10.32 6.36
CA ILE A 30 -2.56 9.68 6.58
C ILE A 30 -3.64 10.74 6.39
N ALA A 31 -4.61 10.46 5.52
CA ALA A 31 -5.82 11.24 5.37
C ALA A 31 -7.01 10.51 5.98
N VAL A 32 -7.90 11.25 6.63
CA VAL A 32 -9.15 10.73 7.21
C VAL A 32 -10.31 11.56 6.67
N ALA A 33 -11.18 10.93 5.91
CA ALA A 33 -12.42 11.51 5.40
C ALA A 33 -13.60 10.85 6.13
N ARG A 34 -14.52 11.67 6.63
CA ARG A 34 -15.80 11.24 7.19
C ARG A 34 -16.91 12.05 6.53
N ARG A 35 -18.10 11.46 6.47
CA ARG A 35 -19.29 12.15 5.94
C ARG A 35 -19.53 13.45 6.71
N ASP A 36 -19.84 14.52 5.97
CA ASP A 36 -20.11 15.86 6.49
C ASP A 36 -18.97 16.52 7.32
N GLU A 37 -17.77 15.93 7.32
CA GLU A 37 -16.58 16.49 7.97
C GLU A 37 -15.55 16.92 6.93
N THR A 38 -14.72 17.91 7.29
CA THR A 38 -13.57 18.26 6.46
C THR A 38 -12.50 17.16 6.57
N THR A 39 -12.03 16.65 5.43
CA THR A 39 -10.92 15.69 5.41
C THR A 39 -9.68 16.27 6.08
N VAL A 40 -9.16 15.57 7.08
CA VAL A 40 -7.96 15.93 7.83
C VAL A 40 -6.78 15.08 7.37
N THR A 41 -5.58 15.67 7.39
CA THR A 41 -4.33 14.97 7.07
C THR A 41 -3.32 15.09 8.19
N ALA A 42 -2.55 14.03 8.40
CA ALA A 42 -1.54 13.94 9.45
C ALA A 42 -0.22 13.42 8.88
N TYR A 43 0.88 14.04 9.32
CA TYR A 43 2.25 13.70 8.95
C TYR A 43 2.92 12.88 10.05
N PHE A 44 3.56 11.77 9.67
CA PHE A 44 4.28 10.92 10.60
C PHE A 44 5.74 10.74 10.21
N ARG A 45 6.60 10.87 11.22
CA ARG A 45 8.06 10.76 11.05
C ARG A 45 8.55 9.33 11.14
N SER A 46 7.79 8.44 11.79
CA SER A 46 8.14 7.05 12.01
C SER A 46 6.99 6.11 11.71
N ARG A 47 7.33 4.90 11.27
CA ARG A 47 6.36 3.81 11.03
C ARG A 47 5.66 3.41 12.32
N THR A 48 6.39 3.30 13.42
CA THR A 48 5.81 3.00 14.75
C THR A 48 4.80 4.05 15.18
N GLY A 49 5.08 5.35 14.96
CA GLY A 49 4.16 6.42 15.33
C GLY A 49 2.90 6.42 14.46
N ALA A 50 3.05 6.19 13.16
CA ALA A 50 1.92 6.08 12.24
C ALA A 50 1.04 4.86 12.53
N GLU A 51 1.65 3.69 12.80
CA GLU A 51 0.92 2.47 13.16
C GLU A 51 0.15 2.63 14.46
N ALA A 52 0.74 3.25 15.48
CA ALA A 52 0.05 3.54 16.74
C ALA A 52 -1.16 4.45 16.51
N ALA A 53 -1.00 5.54 15.73
CA ALA A 53 -2.10 6.45 15.42
C ALA A 53 -3.21 5.78 14.60
N LEU A 54 -2.87 4.89 13.66
CA LEU A 54 -3.86 4.08 12.95
C LEU A 54 -4.59 3.15 13.92
N ALA A 55 -3.89 2.44 14.79
CA ALA A 55 -4.51 1.54 15.76
C ALA A 55 -5.46 2.28 16.71
N ASP A 56 -5.06 3.44 17.23
CA ASP A 56 -5.89 4.25 18.12
C ASP A 56 -7.14 4.77 17.40
N LEU A 57 -6.99 5.28 16.17
CA LEU A 57 -8.11 5.73 15.34
C LEU A 57 -9.06 4.58 15.03
N LEU A 58 -8.56 3.43 14.59
CA LEU A 58 -9.39 2.27 14.29
C LEU A 58 -10.15 1.78 15.53
N ASP A 59 -9.53 1.80 16.71
CA ASP A 59 -10.24 1.48 17.95
C ASP A 59 -11.34 2.52 18.27
N GLU A 60 -11.08 3.81 18.06
CA GLU A 60 -12.08 4.88 18.25
C GLU A 60 -13.28 4.71 17.32
N GLU A 61 -13.03 4.42 16.04
CA GLU A 61 -14.07 4.14 15.05
C GLU A 61 -14.89 2.90 15.44
N CYS A 62 -14.23 1.79 15.81
CA CYS A 62 -14.90 0.58 16.25
C CYS A 62 -15.76 0.82 17.51
N ARG A 63 -15.24 1.55 18.51
CA ARG A 63 -15.99 1.88 19.73
C ARG A 63 -17.19 2.77 19.45
N ALA A 64 -17.11 3.63 18.44
CA ALA A 64 -18.21 4.45 17.98
C ALA A 64 -19.21 3.71 17.09
N GLY A 65 -18.98 2.43 16.80
CA GLY A 65 -19.83 1.63 15.90
C GLY A 65 -19.71 2.04 14.43
N ARG A 66 -18.68 2.81 14.06
CA ARG A 66 -18.44 3.27 12.70
C ARG A 66 -17.64 2.24 11.91
N ARG A 67 -17.98 2.08 10.64
CA ARG A 67 -17.27 1.22 9.70
C ARG A 67 -16.15 1.99 9.01
N VAL A 68 -15.01 1.34 8.83
CA VAL A 68 -13.80 1.95 8.30
C VAL A 68 -13.32 1.22 7.05
N LEU A 69 -12.98 1.96 6.01
CA LEU A 69 -12.12 1.48 4.93
C LEU A 69 -10.75 2.15 5.05
N LEU A 70 -9.71 1.34 5.30
CA LEU A 70 -8.32 1.79 5.37
C LEU A 70 -7.57 1.33 4.10
N GLY A 71 -7.32 2.28 3.20
CA GLY A 71 -6.46 2.11 2.04
C GLY A 71 -4.99 2.38 2.37
N VAL A 72 -4.08 1.50 1.96
CA VAL A 72 -2.64 1.67 2.20
C VAL A 72 -1.82 1.53 0.91
N ASP A 73 -0.94 2.50 0.65
CA ASP A 73 -0.15 2.61 -0.60
C ASP A 73 1.10 1.73 -0.59
N PHE A 74 0.88 0.41 -0.69
CA PHE A 74 1.87 -0.57 -1.11
C PHE A 74 1.18 -1.89 -1.45
N ALA A 75 1.87 -2.75 -2.20
CA ALA A 75 1.34 -4.06 -2.56
C ALA A 75 1.05 -4.96 -1.34
N PHE A 76 -0.14 -5.53 -1.29
CA PHE A 76 -0.55 -6.49 -0.26
C PHE A 76 -0.08 -7.91 -0.55
N GLY A 77 0.48 -8.15 -1.72
CA GLY A 77 0.89 -9.47 -2.16
C GLY A 77 2.06 -9.45 -3.13
N TYR A 78 2.48 -10.64 -3.52
CA TYR A 78 3.55 -10.87 -4.48
C TYR A 78 3.02 -11.73 -5.63
N PRO A 79 3.63 -11.66 -6.83
CA PRO A 79 3.30 -12.54 -7.94
C PRO A 79 3.15 -14.00 -7.53
N ALA A 80 2.11 -14.65 -8.06
CA ALA A 80 1.74 -16.03 -7.69
C ALA A 80 2.92 -16.99 -7.81
N GLY A 81 3.00 -17.94 -6.88
CA GLY A 81 4.12 -18.87 -6.69
C GLY A 81 5.19 -18.38 -5.71
N PHE A 82 5.32 -17.07 -5.46
CA PHE A 82 6.30 -16.56 -4.49
C PHE A 82 5.94 -16.93 -3.05
N ALA A 83 4.67 -16.82 -2.65
CA ALA A 83 4.29 -17.08 -1.26
C ALA A 83 4.52 -18.55 -0.90
N GLY A 84 4.16 -19.46 -1.81
CA GLY A 84 4.43 -20.88 -1.68
C GLY A 84 5.93 -21.20 -1.60
N ALA A 85 6.75 -20.58 -2.45
CA ALA A 85 8.20 -20.78 -2.44
C ALA A 85 8.87 -20.28 -1.16
N LEU A 86 8.41 -19.15 -0.60
CA LEU A 86 9.00 -18.56 0.60
C LEU A 86 8.53 -19.22 1.90
N THR A 87 7.26 -19.61 1.97
CA THR A 87 6.59 -19.99 3.23
C THR A 87 6.05 -21.41 3.26
N GLY A 88 6.03 -22.10 2.13
CA GLY A 88 5.34 -23.38 1.95
C GLY A 88 3.82 -23.24 1.79
N THR A 89 3.26 -22.03 1.88
CA THR A 89 1.82 -21.76 1.76
C THR A 89 1.57 -20.69 0.68
N ALA A 90 0.73 -20.99 -0.31
CA ALA A 90 0.35 -20.07 -1.37
C ALA A 90 -0.68 -19.04 -0.86
N SER A 91 -0.24 -18.16 0.05
CA SER A 91 -1.07 -17.11 0.65
C SER A 91 -0.23 -15.87 0.96
N ALA A 92 -0.71 -14.71 0.55
CA ALA A 92 -0.12 -13.43 0.90
C ALA A 92 0.02 -13.27 2.43
N ARG A 93 -1.02 -13.67 3.18
CA ARG A 93 -1.05 -13.61 4.65
C ARG A 93 0.05 -14.45 5.30
N ALA A 94 0.43 -15.58 4.69
CA ALA A 94 1.56 -16.38 5.15
C ALA A 94 2.89 -15.61 5.00
N VAL A 95 3.06 -14.86 3.89
CA VAL A 95 4.22 -13.98 3.69
C VAL A 95 4.24 -12.85 4.72
N TRP A 96 3.08 -12.26 5.04
CA TRP A 96 3.01 -11.18 6.03
C TRP A 96 3.50 -11.65 7.40
N ALA A 97 3.01 -12.83 7.84
CA ALA A 97 3.45 -13.44 9.08
C ALA A 97 4.94 -13.82 9.04
N TRP A 98 5.43 -14.36 7.93
CA TRP A 98 6.84 -14.73 7.76
C TRP A 98 7.77 -13.53 7.87
N LEU A 99 7.40 -12.40 7.23
CA LEU A 99 8.12 -11.14 7.30
C LEU A 99 8.04 -10.53 8.69
N ALA A 100 6.87 -10.52 9.34
CA ALA A 100 6.71 -9.99 10.69
C ALA A 100 7.61 -10.69 11.72
N ALA A 101 7.93 -11.96 11.51
CA ALA A 101 8.81 -12.74 12.38
C ALA A 101 10.31 -12.55 12.10
N ARG A 102 10.71 -11.92 10.99
CA ARG A 102 12.12 -11.92 10.51
C ARG A 102 12.65 -10.55 10.13
N LEU A 103 11.79 -9.61 9.76
CA LEU A 103 12.19 -8.25 9.47
C LEU A 103 12.34 -7.48 10.78
N GLU A 104 13.51 -6.88 10.96
CA GLU A 104 13.76 -5.92 12.02
C GLU A 104 13.36 -4.54 11.52
N ASP A 105 12.48 -3.86 12.25
CA ASP A 105 12.09 -2.47 12.01
C ASP A 105 12.01 -1.71 13.32
N GLY A 106 13.03 -0.90 13.60
CA GLY A 106 13.21 -0.19 14.85
C GLY A 106 12.36 1.09 14.95
N PRO A 107 12.17 1.61 16.18
CA PRO A 107 11.41 2.84 16.41
C PRO A 107 12.05 4.09 15.78
N ASP A 108 13.33 4.01 15.40
CA ASP A 108 14.09 5.02 14.65
C ASP A 108 13.98 4.84 13.13
N ASN A 109 13.08 3.96 12.65
CA ASN A 109 12.93 3.48 11.27
C ASN A 109 14.16 2.77 10.68
N ARG A 110 15.21 2.45 11.45
CA ARG A 110 16.26 1.56 10.92
C ARG A 110 15.67 0.16 10.75
N ASN A 111 15.94 -0.48 9.61
CA ASN A 111 15.37 -1.77 9.29
C ASN A 111 16.35 -2.65 8.51
N SER A 112 16.12 -3.97 8.56
CA SER A 112 16.95 -5.00 7.94
C SER A 112 16.47 -5.43 6.54
N ARG A 113 15.69 -4.59 5.83
CA ARG A 113 14.98 -5.01 4.61
C ARG A 113 15.92 -5.47 3.48
N PHE A 114 17.10 -4.88 3.35
CA PHE A 114 18.06 -5.26 2.32
C PHE A 114 18.74 -6.59 2.67
N GLU A 115 19.13 -6.77 3.93
CA GLU A 115 19.70 -8.02 4.44
C GLU A 115 18.69 -9.17 4.36
N LEU A 116 17.41 -8.90 4.67
CA LEU A 116 16.35 -9.89 4.55
C LEU A 116 16.07 -10.25 3.09
N ALA A 117 16.04 -9.27 2.18
CA ALA A 117 15.86 -9.53 0.76
C ALA A 117 17.02 -10.33 0.16
N ASP A 118 18.26 -10.06 0.59
CA ASP A 118 19.44 -10.85 0.24
C ASP A 118 19.30 -12.31 0.68
N ALA A 119 18.90 -12.53 1.95
CA ALA A 119 18.66 -13.86 2.49
C ALA A 119 17.53 -14.60 1.76
N ILE A 120 16.44 -13.91 1.42
CA ILE A 120 15.36 -14.47 0.60
C ILE A 120 15.90 -14.88 -0.77
N ASN A 121 16.66 -13.99 -1.43
CA ASN A 121 17.21 -14.28 -2.74
C ASN A 121 18.15 -15.48 -2.75
N ALA A 122 18.95 -15.66 -1.69
CA ALA A 122 19.86 -16.79 -1.54
C ALA A 122 19.10 -18.12 -1.28
N ALA A 123 17.95 -18.06 -0.61
CA ALA A 123 17.17 -19.25 -0.26
C ALA A 123 16.25 -19.74 -1.38
N LEU A 124 15.87 -18.88 -2.34
CA LEU A 124 14.93 -19.22 -3.40
C LEU A 124 15.61 -19.97 -4.57
N PRO A 125 14.94 -20.96 -5.17
CA PRO A 125 15.47 -21.68 -6.33
C PRO A 125 15.73 -20.74 -7.52
N GLY A 126 16.91 -20.85 -8.13
CA GLY A 126 17.27 -20.04 -9.30
C GLY A 126 17.62 -18.58 -9.00
N GLY A 127 17.76 -18.22 -7.72
CA GLY A 127 17.95 -16.84 -7.26
C GLY A 127 16.63 -16.09 -7.12
N GLY A 128 16.50 -15.31 -6.06
CA GLY A 128 15.26 -14.58 -5.80
C GLY A 128 15.09 -13.31 -6.63
N PRO A 129 13.88 -12.75 -6.61
CA PRO A 129 13.48 -11.71 -7.53
C PRO A 129 13.89 -10.31 -7.09
N PHE A 130 14.26 -10.11 -5.82
CA PHE A 130 14.51 -8.78 -5.27
C PHE A 130 15.76 -8.14 -5.85
N TRP A 131 15.72 -6.82 -6.01
CA TRP A 131 16.85 -6.05 -6.52
C TRP A 131 16.79 -4.59 -6.10
N GLY A 132 17.89 -3.89 -6.28
CA GLY A 132 18.02 -2.47 -5.94
C GLY A 132 18.45 -2.29 -4.50
N CYS A 133 19.68 -1.84 -4.30
CA CYS A 133 20.17 -1.37 -3.00
C CYS A 133 21.24 -0.29 -3.21
N PRO A 134 21.53 0.55 -2.20
CA PRO A 134 22.67 1.47 -2.26
C PRO A 134 23.97 0.72 -2.56
N ALA A 135 24.85 1.28 -3.39
CA ALA A 135 26.10 0.61 -3.80
C ALA A 135 26.96 0.15 -2.61
N ALA A 136 27.02 0.95 -1.54
CA ALA A 136 27.74 0.61 -0.32
C ALA A 136 27.14 -0.59 0.44
N ARG A 137 25.84 -0.86 0.27
CA ARG A 137 25.16 -2.06 0.79
C ARG A 137 25.39 -3.24 -0.15
N ALA A 138 25.24 -3.05 -1.46
CA ALA A 138 25.43 -4.09 -2.47
C ALA A 138 26.79 -4.81 -2.32
N ALA A 139 27.86 -4.07 -2.02
CA ALA A 139 29.19 -4.64 -1.81
C ALA A 139 29.32 -5.62 -0.62
N ARG A 140 28.31 -5.70 0.25
CA ARG A 140 28.28 -6.55 1.45
C ARG A 140 27.23 -7.66 1.38
N LEU A 141 26.42 -7.68 0.32
CA LEU A 141 25.31 -8.61 0.13
C LEU A 141 25.66 -9.59 -1.00
N GLY A 142 25.29 -10.86 -0.85
CA GLY A 142 25.74 -11.93 -1.75
C GLY A 142 24.80 -12.21 -2.92
N SER A 143 23.51 -11.91 -2.77
CA SER A 143 22.40 -12.31 -3.65
C SER A 143 21.44 -11.15 -3.98
N LEU A 144 21.62 -9.96 -3.39
CA LEU A 144 20.88 -8.74 -3.74
C LEU A 144 21.70 -7.83 -4.66
N SER A 145 21.35 -7.82 -5.95
CA SER A 145 21.99 -6.97 -6.95
C SER A 145 21.44 -5.55 -6.96
N ALA A 146 22.25 -4.58 -7.44
CA ALA A 146 21.82 -3.20 -7.62
C ALA A 146 20.82 -3.03 -8.78
N THR A 147 20.92 -3.89 -9.79
CA THR A 147 20.04 -3.93 -10.95
C THR A 147 19.19 -5.18 -10.93
N ARG A 148 18.10 -5.16 -11.71
CA ARG A 148 17.20 -6.29 -11.84
C ARG A 148 17.93 -7.56 -12.32
N PRO A 149 17.78 -8.71 -11.64
CA PRO A 149 18.32 -9.98 -12.12
C PRO A 149 17.59 -10.46 -13.37
N GLU A 150 18.33 -11.14 -14.25
CA GLU A 150 17.79 -11.83 -15.42
C GLU A 150 17.37 -13.25 -15.06
N GLY A 151 16.35 -13.80 -15.74
CA GLY A 151 16.02 -15.22 -15.65
C GLY A 151 15.34 -15.68 -14.36
N THR A 152 14.81 -14.78 -13.53
CA THR A 152 14.06 -15.16 -12.32
C THR A 152 12.79 -15.94 -12.69
N VAL A 153 12.48 -17.00 -11.95
CA VAL A 153 11.26 -17.80 -12.17
C VAL A 153 9.97 -17.07 -11.80
N PHE A 154 10.07 -16.02 -10.97
CA PHE A 154 8.94 -15.21 -10.54
C PHE A 154 8.58 -14.14 -11.57
N ALA A 155 7.27 -13.93 -11.78
CA ALA A 155 6.81 -12.93 -12.73
C ALA A 155 7.25 -11.50 -12.31
N PRO A 156 7.53 -10.59 -13.26
CA PRO A 156 7.94 -9.21 -12.97
C PRO A 156 6.96 -8.41 -12.13
N HIS A 157 5.68 -8.71 -12.32
CA HIS A 157 4.53 -7.90 -11.98
C HIS A 157 3.38 -8.81 -11.62
N ARG A 158 2.54 -8.38 -10.69
CA ARG A 158 1.27 -9.02 -10.37
C ARG A 158 0.27 -8.83 -11.51
N ARG A 159 -0.80 -9.61 -11.51
CA ARG A 159 -1.88 -9.53 -12.50
C ARG A 159 -2.47 -8.13 -12.58
N VAL A 160 -2.74 -7.50 -11.42
CA VAL A 160 -3.29 -6.14 -11.38
C VAL A 160 -2.35 -5.12 -12.03
N GLU A 161 -1.05 -5.25 -11.79
CA GLU A 161 -0.03 -4.37 -12.36
C GLU A 161 0.09 -4.57 -13.87
N ARG A 162 0.10 -5.82 -14.36
CA ARG A 162 0.10 -6.12 -15.80
C ARG A 162 -1.11 -5.49 -16.49
N MET A 163 -2.30 -5.66 -15.90
CA MET A 163 -3.54 -5.06 -16.40
C MET A 163 -3.45 -3.52 -16.44
N LEU A 164 -2.98 -2.87 -15.37
CA LEU A 164 -2.84 -1.41 -15.33
C LEU A 164 -1.84 -0.90 -16.38
N ARG A 165 -0.76 -1.64 -16.63
CA ARG A 165 0.22 -1.27 -17.67
C ARG A 165 -0.34 -1.42 -19.08
N GLU A 166 -1.07 -2.50 -19.33
CA GLU A 166 -1.74 -2.75 -20.62
C GLU A 166 -2.81 -1.70 -20.93
N ARG A 167 -3.55 -1.26 -19.91
CA ARG A 167 -4.52 -0.16 -20.03
C ARG A 167 -3.88 1.20 -20.36
N GLY A 168 -2.62 1.41 -19.97
CA GLY A 168 -1.90 2.67 -20.19
C GLY A 168 -2.26 3.79 -19.21
N GLY A 169 -1.95 5.03 -19.59
CA GLY A 169 -2.13 6.20 -18.72
C GLY A 169 -1.24 6.13 -17.45
N PRO A 170 -1.72 6.59 -16.29
CA PRO A 170 -0.94 6.54 -15.05
C PRO A 170 -0.55 5.11 -14.61
N GLY A 171 -1.28 4.09 -15.07
CA GLY A 171 -0.98 2.67 -14.80
C GLY A 171 0.31 2.17 -15.48
N GLN A 172 0.77 2.83 -16.55
CA GLN A 172 2.00 2.45 -17.26
C GLN A 172 3.26 2.58 -16.37
N ALA A 173 3.22 3.48 -15.37
CA ALA A 173 4.33 3.79 -14.49
C ALA A 173 4.48 2.82 -13.30
N VAL A 174 3.54 1.90 -13.10
CA VAL A 174 3.55 0.99 -11.94
C VAL A 174 4.87 0.19 -11.91
N LYS A 175 5.47 0.15 -10.73
CA LYS A 175 6.78 -0.48 -10.50
C LYS A 175 6.61 -1.89 -10.00
N SER A 176 7.69 -2.66 -10.14
CA SER A 176 7.73 -4.03 -9.65
C SER A 176 7.86 -4.05 -8.13
N VAL A 177 7.08 -4.90 -7.46
CA VAL A 177 7.21 -5.20 -6.01
C VAL A 177 8.57 -5.77 -5.63
N TRP A 178 9.41 -6.11 -6.61
CA TRP A 178 10.77 -6.59 -6.41
C TRP A 178 11.81 -5.48 -6.29
N GLN A 179 11.50 -4.24 -6.70
CA GLN A 179 12.43 -3.12 -6.65
C GLN A 179 12.50 -2.51 -5.25
N LEU A 180 13.67 -2.57 -4.61
CA LEU A 180 13.89 -2.10 -3.24
C LEU A 180 14.63 -0.77 -3.14
N TYR A 181 15.19 -0.23 -4.24
CA TYR A 181 15.89 1.04 -4.20
C TYR A 181 15.74 1.86 -5.48
N GLY A 182 15.95 3.17 -5.37
CA GLY A 182 15.76 4.14 -6.46
C GLY A 182 14.32 4.66 -6.55
N ALA A 183 14.05 5.39 -7.64
CA ALA A 183 12.74 5.98 -7.88
C ALA A 183 11.64 4.90 -8.02
N GLY A 184 10.59 5.03 -7.21
CA GLY A 184 9.45 4.09 -7.19
C GLY A 184 9.78 2.71 -6.62
N ALA A 185 10.66 2.65 -5.60
CA ALA A 185 11.03 1.43 -4.89
C ALA A 185 9.90 0.87 -4.00
N VAL A 186 8.78 0.52 -4.61
CA VAL A 186 7.59 0.02 -3.92
C VAL A 186 7.86 -1.25 -3.13
N GLY A 187 8.77 -2.11 -3.59
CA GLY A 187 9.13 -3.34 -2.87
C GLY A 187 9.70 -3.07 -1.48
N SER A 188 10.39 -1.95 -1.29
CA SER A 188 10.86 -1.54 0.03
C SER A 188 9.72 -1.16 0.96
N GLN A 189 8.67 -0.48 0.44
CA GLN A 189 7.46 -0.15 1.21
C GLN A 189 6.69 -1.42 1.57
N VAL A 190 6.57 -2.36 0.64
CA VAL A 190 5.95 -3.68 0.86
C VAL A 190 6.65 -4.43 1.99
N LEU A 191 7.97 -4.60 1.93
CA LEU A 191 8.71 -5.36 2.95
C LEU A 191 8.47 -4.83 4.37
N VAL A 192 8.47 -3.50 4.57
CA VAL A 192 8.24 -2.89 5.89
C VAL A 192 6.76 -2.72 6.24
N GLY A 193 5.88 -2.68 5.24
CA GLY A 193 4.43 -2.45 5.41
C GLY A 193 3.67 -3.72 5.76
N LEU A 194 3.98 -4.86 5.13
CA LEU A 194 3.29 -6.12 5.39
C LEU A 194 3.34 -6.58 6.87
N PRO A 195 4.47 -6.44 7.60
CA PRO A 195 4.50 -6.69 9.04
C PRO A 195 3.51 -5.83 9.85
N MET A 196 3.32 -4.57 9.47
CA MET A 196 2.36 -3.68 10.12
C MET A 196 0.92 -4.15 9.87
N LEU A 197 0.57 -4.52 8.63
CA LEU A 197 -0.75 -5.07 8.33
C LEU A 197 -1.01 -6.41 9.07
N HIS A 198 0.02 -7.24 9.24
CA HIS A 198 -0.07 -8.46 10.04
C HIS A 198 -0.42 -8.15 11.50
N ARG A 199 0.26 -7.17 12.11
CA ARG A 199 0.01 -6.75 13.50
C ARG A 199 -1.37 -6.13 13.67
N LEU A 200 -1.80 -5.25 12.76
CA LEU A 200 -3.15 -4.69 12.80
C LEU A 200 -4.21 -5.79 12.71
N ALA A 201 -4.09 -6.71 11.75
CA ALA A 201 -5.03 -7.81 11.64
C ALA A 201 -5.03 -8.74 12.86
N GLY A 202 -3.87 -8.96 13.49
CA GLY A 202 -3.78 -9.69 14.76
C GLY A 202 -4.45 -8.95 15.92
N ARG A 203 -4.31 -7.62 16.00
CA ARG A 203 -4.91 -6.77 17.04
C ARG A 203 -6.44 -6.75 16.95
N PHE A 204 -6.97 -6.55 15.75
CA PHE A 204 -8.41 -6.38 15.54
C PHE A 204 -9.15 -7.72 15.35
N GLY A 205 -8.46 -8.80 15.00
CA GLY A 205 -9.05 -10.13 14.83
C GLY A 205 -10.26 -10.08 13.89
N ALA A 206 -11.40 -10.62 14.33
CA ALA A 206 -12.64 -10.64 13.56
C ALA A 206 -13.24 -9.24 13.25
N ALA A 207 -12.76 -8.18 13.91
CA ALA A 207 -13.19 -6.82 13.62
C ALA A 207 -12.52 -6.22 12.38
N LEU A 208 -11.54 -6.91 11.78
CA LEU A 208 -10.82 -6.46 10.60
C LEU A 208 -10.80 -7.55 9.53
N SER A 209 -11.21 -7.18 8.32
CA SER A 209 -11.10 -7.99 7.11
C SER A 209 -10.09 -7.39 6.12
N VAL A 210 -9.45 -8.23 5.32
CA VAL A 210 -8.49 -7.81 4.30
C VAL A 210 -9.04 -8.10 2.91
N TRP A 211 -9.41 -7.06 2.18
CA TRP A 211 -9.81 -7.19 0.78
C TRP A 211 -8.57 -7.34 -0.13
N PRO A 212 -8.63 -8.18 -1.18
CA PRO A 212 -9.76 -9.01 -1.64
C PRO A 212 -9.75 -10.45 -1.08
N PHE A 213 -8.93 -10.75 -0.07
CA PHE A 213 -8.82 -12.12 0.46
C PHE A 213 -10.06 -12.54 1.23
N GLU A 214 -10.71 -11.58 1.89
CA GLU A 214 -11.86 -11.78 2.77
C GLU A 214 -13.03 -10.86 2.35
N PRO A 215 -14.28 -11.26 2.62
CA PRO A 215 -15.43 -10.38 2.46
C PRO A 215 -15.31 -9.11 3.29
N VAL A 216 -15.79 -7.99 2.75
CA VAL A 216 -15.73 -6.66 3.38
C VAL A 216 -16.91 -6.44 4.35
N GLU A 217 -17.09 -7.38 5.26
CA GLU A 217 -18.20 -7.41 6.23
C GLU A 217 -17.76 -6.95 7.64
N ALA A 218 -16.47 -7.03 7.94
CA ALA A 218 -15.93 -6.60 9.23
C ALA A 218 -16.05 -5.08 9.42
N PRO A 219 -16.09 -4.57 10.67
CA PRO A 219 -16.06 -3.13 10.97
C PRO A 219 -14.92 -2.38 10.29
N VAL A 220 -13.74 -2.98 10.19
CA VAL A 220 -12.57 -2.42 9.49
C VAL A 220 -12.26 -3.26 8.26
N THR A 221 -12.09 -2.61 7.11
CA THR A 221 -11.61 -3.24 5.88
C THR A 221 -10.28 -2.64 5.47
N LEU A 222 -9.25 -3.49 5.32
CA LEU A 222 -7.99 -3.10 4.67
C LEU A 222 -8.10 -3.27 3.16
N ALA A 223 -7.62 -2.28 2.41
CA ALA A 223 -7.49 -2.35 0.96
C ALA A 223 -6.13 -1.82 0.50
N GLU A 224 -5.57 -2.44 -0.53
CA GLU A 224 -4.42 -1.87 -1.23
C GLU A 224 -4.88 -0.75 -2.16
N ILE A 225 -4.15 0.35 -2.18
CA ILE A 225 -4.39 1.50 -3.07
C ILE A 225 -3.18 1.77 -3.96
N TYR A 226 -3.40 2.52 -5.04
CA TYR A 226 -2.34 3.04 -5.92
C TYR A 226 -2.67 4.49 -6.30
N PRO A 227 -2.25 5.48 -5.49
CA PRO A 227 -2.64 6.89 -5.64
C PRO A 227 -2.15 7.54 -6.94
N ALA A 228 -1.11 6.98 -7.58
CA ALA A 228 -0.70 7.41 -8.90
C ALA A 228 -1.82 7.26 -9.95
N MET A 229 -2.84 6.43 -9.71
CA MET A 229 -4.01 6.30 -10.57
C MET A 229 -4.81 7.61 -10.71
N ILE A 230 -4.80 8.46 -9.68
CA ILE A 230 -5.41 9.82 -9.69
C ILE A 230 -4.37 10.93 -9.91
N GLY A 231 -3.20 10.59 -10.45
CA GLY A 231 -2.07 11.50 -10.66
C GLY A 231 -2.43 12.78 -11.43
N PRO A 232 -3.19 12.74 -12.54
CA PRO A 232 -3.60 13.94 -13.26
C PRO A 232 -4.45 14.90 -12.41
N GLU A 233 -5.33 14.35 -11.57
CA GLU A 233 -6.20 15.12 -10.70
C GLU A 233 -5.39 15.81 -9.60
N VAL A 234 -4.44 15.07 -9.00
CA VAL A 234 -3.46 15.58 -8.02
C VAL A 234 -2.59 16.67 -8.63
N ALA A 235 -2.05 16.47 -9.84
CA ALA A 235 -1.24 17.47 -10.52
C ALA A 235 -2.01 18.78 -10.75
N GLY A 236 -3.29 18.68 -11.13
CA GLY A 236 -4.14 19.86 -11.27
C GLY A 236 -4.45 20.56 -9.93
N ALA A 237 -4.57 19.81 -8.82
CA ALA A 237 -4.74 20.39 -7.49
C ALA A 237 -3.47 21.15 -7.04
N LEU A 238 -2.29 20.54 -7.22
CA LEU A 238 -1.00 21.17 -6.91
C LEU A 238 -0.73 22.42 -7.75
N ALA A 239 -1.12 22.42 -9.02
CA ALA A 239 -1.02 23.59 -9.88
C ALA A 239 -1.92 24.75 -9.41
N ALA A 240 -3.12 24.44 -8.90
CA ALA A 240 -4.05 25.44 -8.39
C ALA A 240 -3.61 26.04 -7.03
N ARG A 241 -2.88 25.27 -6.21
CA ARG A 241 -2.37 25.71 -4.91
C ARG A 241 -0.89 25.29 -4.73
N PRO A 242 0.06 26.07 -5.28
CA PRO A 242 1.49 25.77 -5.16
C PRO A 242 1.96 25.73 -3.71
N GLY A 243 2.95 24.87 -3.42
CA GLY A 243 3.54 24.74 -2.07
C GLY A 243 2.88 23.67 -1.19
N GLN A 244 1.81 23.03 -1.67
CA GLN A 244 1.28 21.81 -1.07
C GLN A 244 2.25 20.63 -1.25
N ILE A 245 2.16 19.66 -0.35
CA ILE A 245 2.98 18.44 -0.37
C ILE A 245 2.25 17.39 -1.19
N LEU A 246 2.95 16.79 -2.17
CA LEU A 246 2.37 15.81 -3.09
C LEU A 246 1.64 14.68 -2.36
N ASP A 247 2.35 13.98 -1.47
CA ASP A 247 1.85 12.82 -0.73
C ASP A 247 0.59 13.15 0.09
N GLU A 248 0.57 14.34 0.71
CA GLU A 248 -0.60 14.85 1.45
C GLU A 248 -1.82 15.00 0.54
N VAL A 249 -1.63 15.68 -0.60
CA VAL A 249 -2.70 15.92 -1.57
C VAL A 249 -3.18 14.60 -2.18
N GLN A 250 -2.28 13.66 -2.44
CA GLN A 250 -2.63 12.32 -2.93
C GLN A 250 -3.52 11.59 -1.94
N MET A 251 -3.13 11.52 -0.67
CA MET A 251 -3.92 10.82 0.35
C MET A 251 -5.28 11.49 0.55
N ARG A 252 -5.30 12.83 0.62
CA ARG A 252 -6.53 13.60 0.81
C ARG A 252 -7.53 13.37 -0.33
N LEU A 253 -7.10 13.54 -1.59
CA LEU A 253 -7.97 13.36 -2.75
C LEU A 253 -8.41 11.89 -2.92
N MET A 254 -7.54 10.93 -2.61
CA MET A 254 -7.90 9.52 -2.63
C MET A 254 -8.97 9.19 -1.59
N ALA A 255 -8.85 9.72 -0.37
CA ALA A 255 -9.83 9.50 0.70
C ALA A 255 -11.19 10.12 0.35
N GLU A 256 -11.19 11.36 -0.16
CA GLU A 256 -12.39 12.04 -0.62
C GLU A 256 -13.05 11.30 -1.79
N ALA A 257 -12.27 10.80 -2.76
CA ALA A 257 -12.81 10.09 -3.91
C ALA A 257 -13.49 8.77 -3.52
N VAL A 258 -12.91 8.02 -2.59
CA VAL A 258 -13.48 6.74 -2.12
C VAL A 258 -14.69 6.97 -1.22
N LEU A 259 -14.70 8.03 -0.40
CA LEU A 259 -15.90 8.42 0.36
C LEU A 259 -17.04 8.85 -0.57
N ALA A 260 -16.74 9.66 -1.59
CA ALA A 260 -17.73 10.06 -2.59
C ALA A 260 -18.27 8.86 -3.38
N ALA A 261 -17.43 7.85 -3.69
CA ALA A 261 -17.89 6.61 -4.31
C ALA A 261 -18.93 5.90 -3.45
N GLU A 262 -18.74 5.86 -2.13
CA GLU A 262 -19.72 5.29 -1.21
C GLU A 262 -21.02 6.09 -1.21
N GLU A 263 -20.94 7.42 -1.12
CA GLU A 263 -22.13 8.30 -1.14
C GLU A 263 -22.95 8.18 -2.42
N GLU A 264 -22.29 7.89 -3.55
CA GLU A 264 -22.92 7.65 -4.85
C GLU A 264 -23.35 6.18 -5.07
N GLY A 265 -23.11 5.29 -4.09
CA GLY A 265 -23.47 3.86 -4.19
C GLY A 265 -22.59 3.05 -5.15
N GLU A 266 -21.35 3.49 -5.35
CA GLU A 266 -20.41 2.93 -6.33
C GLU A 266 -19.14 2.32 -5.71
N LEU A 267 -19.04 2.27 -4.38
CA LEU A 267 -17.88 1.66 -3.72
C LEU A 267 -17.67 0.20 -4.15
N ASP A 268 -18.75 -0.57 -4.34
CA ASP A 268 -18.71 -1.95 -4.84
C ASP A 268 -17.99 -2.04 -6.20
N ALA A 269 -18.16 -1.04 -7.07
CA ALA A 269 -17.48 -0.98 -8.37
C ALA A 269 -15.98 -0.69 -8.23
N LEU A 270 -15.58 0.06 -7.20
CA LEU A 270 -14.15 0.26 -6.88
C LEU A 270 -13.52 -0.97 -6.22
N LEU A 271 -14.29 -1.73 -5.43
CA LEU A 271 -13.87 -2.97 -4.77
C LEU A 271 -14.02 -4.22 -5.66
N ALA A 272 -14.48 -4.06 -6.90
CA ALA A 272 -14.58 -5.18 -7.82
C ALA A 272 -13.18 -5.72 -8.19
N ALA A 273 -13.01 -7.02 -8.00
CA ALA A 273 -11.79 -7.77 -8.25
C ALA A 273 -12.12 -9.06 -9.04
N PRO A 274 -11.21 -9.57 -9.88
CA PRO A 274 -11.46 -10.79 -10.63
C PRO A 274 -11.49 -12.00 -9.68
N CYS A 275 -12.42 -12.93 -9.88
CA CYS A 275 -12.46 -14.19 -9.14
C CYS A 275 -11.47 -15.20 -9.75
N VAL A 276 -10.20 -15.12 -9.35
CA VAL A 276 -9.15 -16.09 -9.75
C VAL A 276 -8.29 -16.51 -8.56
N PRO A 277 -7.74 -17.73 -8.54
CA PRO A 277 -6.99 -18.25 -7.40
C PRO A 277 -5.73 -17.45 -7.06
N GLU A 278 -5.07 -16.83 -8.05
CA GLU A 278 -3.84 -16.06 -7.84
C GLU A 278 -4.04 -14.86 -6.91
N LEU A 279 -5.27 -14.36 -6.75
CA LEU A 279 -5.54 -13.26 -5.82
C LEU A 279 -5.22 -13.62 -4.38
N ALA A 280 -5.20 -14.91 -4.00
CA ALA A 280 -4.79 -15.35 -2.67
C ALA A 280 -3.32 -15.00 -2.36
N GLU A 281 -2.47 -14.89 -3.38
CA GLU A 281 -1.05 -14.50 -3.26
C GLU A 281 -0.80 -13.05 -3.69
N GLU A 282 -1.48 -12.59 -4.73
CA GLU A 282 -1.19 -11.32 -5.40
C GLU A 282 -1.94 -10.11 -4.83
N ALA A 283 -3.10 -10.33 -4.19
CA ALA A 283 -4.05 -9.26 -3.84
C ALA A 283 -4.59 -8.48 -5.06
N TRP A 284 -5.21 -7.32 -4.83
CA TRP A 284 -5.74 -6.45 -5.86
C TRP A 284 -5.67 -4.97 -5.43
N ILE A 285 -5.76 -4.05 -6.38
CA ILE A 285 -5.71 -2.59 -6.13
C ILE A 285 -7.13 -2.03 -6.23
N LEU A 286 -7.55 -1.27 -5.22
CA LEU A 286 -8.85 -0.59 -5.20
C LEU A 286 -8.97 0.35 -6.41
N GLY A 287 -10.10 0.26 -7.12
CA GLY A 287 -10.39 1.07 -8.29
C GLY A 287 -9.70 0.59 -9.58
N ALA A 288 -8.88 -0.47 -9.54
CA ALA A 288 -8.13 -0.90 -10.73
C ALA A 288 -9.01 -1.37 -11.90
N VAL A 289 -10.23 -1.84 -11.61
CA VAL A 289 -11.20 -2.20 -12.66
C VAL A 289 -11.92 -0.99 -13.23
N ALA A 290 -12.12 0.07 -12.44
CA ALA A 290 -12.82 1.31 -12.78
C ALA A 290 -11.96 2.57 -12.58
N PRO A 291 -10.74 2.65 -13.14
CA PRO A 291 -9.79 3.74 -12.86
C PRO A 291 -10.31 5.11 -13.32
N GLY A 292 -11.08 5.15 -14.41
CA GLY A 292 -11.71 6.37 -14.89
C GLY A 292 -12.72 6.95 -13.90
N ARG A 293 -13.47 6.09 -13.19
CA ARG A 293 -14.45 6.54 -12.21
C ARG A 293 -13.80 7.09 -10.95
N LEU A 294 -12.79 6.38 -10.44
CA LEU A 294 -11.96 6.87 -9.33
C LEU A 294 -11.37 8.26 -9.63
N ARG A 295 -10.88 8.46 -10.86
CA ARG A 295 -10.37 9.76 -11.32
C ARG A 295 -11.46 10.83 -11.40
N THR A 296 -12.64 10.52 -11.92
CA THR A 296 -13.77 11.46 -11.94
C THR A 296 -14.12 11.93 -10.52
N LEU A 297 -14.24 11.00 -9.57
CA LEU A 297 -14.55 11.31 -8.18
C LEU A 297 -13.47 12.19 -7.54
N ALA A 298 -12.18 11.85 -7.72
CA ALA A 298 -11.06 12.68 -7.26
C ALA A 298 -11.06 14.08 -7.89
N GLY A 299 -11.55 14.19 -9.14
CA GLY A 299 -11.73 15.47 -9.82
C GLY A 299 -12.82 16.35 -9.19
N LEU A 300 -13.93 15.76 -8.76
CA LEU A 300 -15.04 16.47 -8.11
C LEU A 300 -14.68 16.96 -6.71
N SER A 301 -13.90 16.16 -5.96
CA SER A 301 -13.42 16.54 -4.62
C SER A 301 -12.55 17.80 -4.62
N ARG A 302 -11.93 18.15 -5.77
CA ARG A 302 -11.20 19.42 -5.94
C ARG A 302 -12.10 20.65 -5.98
N THR A 303 -13.31 20.52 -6.52
CA THR A 303 -14.20 21.66 -6.82
C THR A 303 -15.08 22.06 -5.64
N CYS A 304 -15.28 21.17 -4.66
CA CYS A 304 -16.16 21.41 -3.51
C CYS A 304 -15.49 22.19 -2.35
N ARG A 305 -14.38 22.91 -2.58
CA ARG A 305 -13.67 23.68 -1.54
C ARG A 305 -13.34 25.11 -1.94
#